data_AF-A0AAC9QZH9-F1
#
_entry.id   AF-A0AAC9QZH9-F1
#
_cell.length_a   1.000
_cell.length_b   1.000
_cell.length_c   1.000
_cell.angle_alpha   90.00
_cell.angle_beta   90.00
_cell.angle_gamma   90.00
#
_symmetry.space_group_name_H-M   'P 1'
#
loop_
_entity.id
_entity.type
_entity.pdbx_description
1 polymer ?
#
loop_
_entity_poly.entity_id
_entity_poly.type
_entity_poly.pdbx_seq_one_letter_code
_entity_poly.pdbx_strand_id
1 'polypeptide(L)' 'MGLGEWLLTLFLVCIPIVNLIMLIYWSAANDIDPNKKNYARAQLIIMAIGVVISFMFFGSIVAMILAFGNYYYY' A
#
# COMPACT_ATOMS: atom_id res chain seq x y z
N MET A 1 -3.36 21.25 8.94
CA MET A 1 -2.15 20.93 8.14
C MET A 1 -1.78 22.07 7.21
N GLY A 2 -0.53 22.53 7.23
CA GLY A 2 0.02 23.52 6.27
C GLY A 2 0.83 22.88 5.12
N LEU A 3 1.24 23.68 4.14
CA LEU A 3 2.02 23.22 2.96
C LEU A 3 3.31 22.49 3.36
N GLY A 4 4.09 23.04 4.30
CA GLY A 4 5.35 22.45 4.76
C GLY A 4 5.18 21.06 5.40
N GLU A 5 4.09 20.86 6.14
CA GLU A 5 3.77 19.55 6.73
C GLU A 5 3.37 18.52 5.67
N TRP A 6 2.70 18.98 4.60
CA TRP A 6 2.38 18.15 3.45
C TRP A 6 3.62 17.77 2.66
N LEU A 7 4.55 18.70 2.45
CA LEU A 7 5.84 18.42 1.81
C LEU A 7 6.65 17.39 2.62
N LEU A 8 6.70 17.53 3.94
CA LEU A 8 7.33 16.53 4.81
C LEU A 8 6.62 15.17 4.71
N THR A 9 5.29 15.17 4.68
CA THR A 9 4.49 13.94 4.53
C THR A 9 4.82 13.23 3.22
N LEU A 10 4.88 13.96 2.10
CA LEU A 10 5.24 13.42 0.79
C LEU A 10 6.68 12.89 0.75
N PHE A 11 7.62 13.60 1.39
CA PHE A 11 9.00 13.14 1.51
C PHE A 11 9.11 11.80 2.26
N LEU A 12 8.36 11.64 3.36
CA LEU A 12 8.33 10.39 4.13
C LEU A 12 7.70 9.24 3.34
N VAL A 13 6.69 9.52 2.51
CA VAL A 13 6.04 8.53 1.63
C VAL A 13 7.02 7.91 0.63
N CYS A 14 8.04 8.66 0.18
CA CYS A 14 9.07 8.15 -0.72
C CYS A 14 9.93 7.03 -0.12
N ILE A 15 10.01 6.92 1.21
CA ILE A 15 10.77 5.90 1.91
C ILE A 15 9.81 4.78 2.34
N PRO A 16 9.84 3.59 1.73
CA PRO A 16 8.76 2.60 1.87
C PRO A 16 8.48 2.15 3.31
N ILE A 17 9.53 1.85 4.07
CA ILE A 17 9.41 1.35 5.45
C ILE A 17 8.92 2.47 6.38
N VAL A 18 9.47 3.68 6.23
CA VAL A 18 9.09 4.84 7.04
C VAL A 18 7.64 5.23 6.75
N ASN A 19 7.23 5.21 5.49
CA ASN A 19 5.85 5.44 5.08
C ASN A 19 4.88 4.52 5.82
N LEU A 20 5.13 3.20 5.81
CA LEU A 20 4.25 2.23 6.47
C LEU A 20 4.15 2.48 7.98
N ILE A 21 5.29 2.70 8.64
CA ILE A 21 5.33 2.98 10.09
C ILE A 21 4.54 4.27 10.41
N MET A 22 4.74 5.33 9.62
CA MET A 22 4.08 6.61 9.82
C MET A 22 2.57 6.52 9.61
N LEU A 23 2.11 5.75 8.62
CA LEU A 23 0.68 5.53 8.39
C LEU A 23 0.02 4.77 9.54
N ILE A 24 0.69 3.73 10.06
CA ILE A 24 0.20 3.00 11.25
C ILE A 24 0.12 3.95 12.43
N TYR A 25 1.20 4.67 12.74
CA TYR A 25 1.26 5.64 13.83
C TYR A 25 0.17 6.72 13.71
N TRP A 26 0.03 7.35 12.55
CA TRP A 26 -0.96 8.40 12.31
C TRP A 26 -2.41 7.89 12.37
N SER A 27 -2.67 6.65 11.97
CA SER A 27 -4.02 6.08 12.04
C SER A 27 -4.48 5.80 13.48
N ALA A 28 -3.54 5.51 14.38
CA ALA A 28 -3.78 5.06 15.75
C ALA A 28 -3.61 6.16 16.81
N ALA A 29 -2.75 7.15 16.57
CA ALA A 29 -2.51 8.22 17.54
C ALA A 29 -3.76 9.07 17.82
N ASN A 30 -3.93 9.49 19.08
CA ASN A 30 -5.07 10.28 19.52
C ASN A 30 -4.85 11.79 19.37
N ASP A 31 -3.60 12.24 19.38
CA ASP A 31 -3.21 13.66 19.33
C ASP A 31 -2.53 14.01 18.00
N ILE A 32 -3.26 13.80 16.89
CA ILE A 32 -2.79 14.11 15.54
C ILE A 32 -3.90 14.80 14.75
N ASP A 33 -3.50 15.73 13.88
CA ASP A 33 -4.40 16.44 12.97
C ASP A 33 -5.37 15.44 12.28
N PRO A 34 -6.68 15.68 12.39
CA PRO A 34 -7.69 14.75 11.88
C PRO A 34 -7.54 14.49 10.38
N ASN A 35 -7.05 15.44 9.59
CA ASN A 35 -6.79 15.24 8.16
C ASN A 35 -5.66 14.23 7.92
N LYS A 36 -4.58 14.30 8.72
CA LYS A 36 -3.45 13.36 8.64
C LYS A 36 -3.86 11.95 9.07
N LYS A 37 -4.68 11.86 10.12
CA LYS A 37 -5.25 10.59 10.59
C LYS A 37 -6.18 9.94 9.56
N ASN A 38 -7.03 10.74 8.92
CA ASN A 38 -7.92 10.24 7.86
C ASN A 38 -7.14 9.83 6.59
N TYR A 39 -6.13 10.61 6.19
CA TYR A 39 -5.22 10.23 5.11
C TYR A 39 -4.55 8.88 5.39
N ALA A 40 -4.04 8.69 6.61
CA ALA A 40 -3.38 7.45 6.98
C ALA A 40 -4.30 6.23 6.91
N ARG A 41 -5.53 6.36 7.43
CA ARG A 41 -6.56 5.32 7.35
C ARG A 41 -6.92 4.98 5.90
N ALA A 42 -7.14 6.00 5.06
CA ALA A 42 -7.45 5.81 3.64
C ALA A 42 -6.32 5.09 2.90
N GLN A 43 -5.06 5.48 3.13
CA GLN A 43 -3.90 4.84 2.52
C GLN A 43 -3.74 3.37 2.94
N LEU A 44 -3.95 3.05 4.22
CA LEU A 44 -3.90 1.66 4.69
C LEU A 44 -4.99 0.80 4.05
N ILE A 45 -6.21 1.33 3.88
CA ILE A 45 -7.30 0.63 3.19
C ILE A 45 -6.94 0.39 1.72
N ILE A 46 -6.44 1.42 1.03
CA ILE A 46 -6.02 1.30 -0.38
C ILE A 46 -4.89 0.28 -0.53
N MET A 47 -3.91 0.27 0.39
CA MET A 47 -2.85 -0.74 0.40
C MET A 47 -3.39 -2.14 0.62
N ALA A 48 -4.30 -2.34 1.56
CA ALA A 48 -4.90 -3.65 1.80
C ALA A 48 -5.66 -4.15 0.57
N ILE A 49 -6.43 -3.28 -0.09
CA ILE A 49 -7.11 -3.60 -1.35
C ILE A 49 -6.09 -3.95 -2.44
N GLY A 50 -5.03 -3.15 -2.57
CA GLY A 50 -3.96 -3.39 -3.53
C GLY A 50 -3.30 -4.76 -3.35
N VAL A 51 -3.00 -5.14 -2.11
CA VAL A 51 -2.43 -6.46 -1.76
C VAL A 51 -3.35 -7.60 -2.19
N VAL A 52 -4.65 -7.51 -1.88
CA VAL A 52 -5.63 -8.54 -2.29
C VAL A 52 -5.68 -8.68 -3.81
N ILE A 53 -5.76 -7.56 -4.53
CA ILE A 53 -5.75 -7.54 -5.99
C ILE A 53 -4.44 -8.14 -6.53
N SER A 54 -3.28 -7.78 -5.97
CA SER A 54 -1.99 -8.33 -6.39
C SER A 54 -1.93 -9.86 -6.26
N PHE A 55 -2.49 -10.43 -5.19
CA PHE A 55 -2.55 -11.90 -5.06
C PHE A 55 -3.45 -12.54 -6.13
N MET A 56 -4.58 -11.94 -6.46
CA MET A 56 -5.48 -12.44 -7.51
C MET A 56 -4.78 -12.46 -8.87
N PHE A 57 -4.09 -11.37 -9.24
CA PHE A 57 -3.35 -11.28 -10.50
C PHE A 57 -2.10 -12.14 -10.53
N PHE A 58 -1.35 -12.22 -9.43
CA PHE A 58 -0.17 -13.07 -9.36
C PHE A 58 -0.54 -14.54 -9.51
N GLY A 59 -1.60 -14.99 -8.83
CA GLY A 59 -2.12 -16.35 -8.97
C GLY A 59 -2.55 -16.69 -10.39
N SER A 60 -3.24 -15.78 -11.08
CA SER A 60 -3.68 -16.01 -12.46
C SER A 60 -2.52 -16.04 -13.45
N ILE A 61 -1.52 -15.18 -13.29
CA ILE A 61 -0.31 -15.16 -14.13
C ILE A 61 0.49 -16.46 -13.94
N VAL A 62 0.69 -16.90 -12.70
CA VAL A 62 1.42 -18.14 -12.40
C VAL A 62 0.70 -19.35 -13.00
N ALA A 63 -0.63 -19.45 -12.83
CA ALA A 63 -1.43 -20.52 -13.41
C ALA A 63 -1.31 -20.54 -14.95
N MET A 64 -1.32 -19.37 -15.58
CA MET A 64 -1.13 -19.23 -17.03
C MET A 64 0.25 -19.76 -17.47
N ILE A 65 1.33 -19.33 -16.80
CA ILE A 65 2.70 -19.78 -17.12
C ILE A 65 2.84 -21.31 -17.01
N LEU A 66 2.27 -21.90 -15.96
CA LEU A 66 2.29 -23.35 -15.76
C LEU A 66 1.50 -24.08 -16.85
N ALA A 67 0.35 -23.56 -17.27
CA ALA A 67 -0.44 -24.13 -18.36
C ALA A 67 0.32 -24.11 -19.69
N PHE A 68 1.01 -23.01 -20.01
CA PHE A 68 1.89 -22.94 -21.18
C PHE A 68 3.01 -23.97 -21.10
N GLY A 69 3.68 -24.08 -19.96
CA GLY A 69 4.74 -25.07 -19.76
C GLY A 69 4.26 -26.50 -20.06
N ASN A 70 3.10 -26.90 -19.52
CA ASN A 70 2.54 -28.23 -19.76
C ASN A 70 2.25 -28.49 -21.25
N TYR A 71 1.73 -27.51 -22.00
CA TYR A 71 1.44 -27.67 -23.43
C TYR A 71 2.67 -28.05 -24.27
N TYR A 72 3.88 -27.64 -23.88
CA TYR A 72 5.11 -27.97 -24.63
C TYR A 72 5.66 -29.37 -24.32
N TYR A 73 5.17 -30.06 -23.29
CA TYR A 73 5.67 -31.37 -22.85
C TYR A 73 4.73 -32.55 -23.19
N TYR A 74 3.57 -32.29 -23.82
CA TYR A 74 2.68 -33.31 -24.41
C TYR A 74 2.69 -33.19 -25.93
#